data_AF-A0A973Y824-F1
#
_entry.id   AF-A0A973Y824-F1
#
_cell.length_a   1.000
_cell.length_b   1.000
_cell.length_c   1.000
_cell.angle_alpha   90.00
_cell.angle_beta   90.00
_cell.angle_gamma   90.00
#
_symmetry.space_group_name_H-M   'P 1'
#
loop_
_entity.id
_entity.type
_entity.pdbx_description
1 polymer ?
#
loop_
_entity_poly.entity_id
_entity_poly.type
_entity_poly.pdbx_seq_one_letter_code
_entity_poly.pdbx_strand_id
1 'polypeptide(L)'
;IPGIPGSPGQPGSNGRDGENGPKGEQGDMGLKGDPGAPGYPGKVGPRGPPGAKGLPGLTGLPGPPGDSSDYKATLKSAFSASRSISSYPRREQPIRFDRTITNEKSGYENRYGRFICRVPGIYYFTYHAT
;
A
#
# COMPACT_ATOMS: atom_id res chain seq x y z
N ILE A 1 -23.73 -131.20 20.80
CA ILE A 1 -22.72 -130.92 19.75
C ILE A 1 -22.57 -129.39 19.67
N PRO A 2 -21.44 -128.78 20.08
CA PRO A 2 -21.21 -127.35 19.88
C PRO A 2 -20.84 -127.03 18.42
N GLY A 3 -21.34 -125.89 17.89
CA GLY A 3 -21.18 -125.46 16.49
C GLY A 3 -19.83 -124.80 16.18
N ILE A 4 -19.42 -124.90 14.91
CA ILE A 4 -18.12 -124.47 14.38
C ILE A 4 -17.96 -122.94 14.56
N PRO A 5 -16.79 -122.44 15.03
CA PRO A 5 -16.54 -121.00 15.14
C PRO A 5 -16.65 -120.28 13.80
N GLY A 6 -17.23 -119.08 13.82
CA GLY A 6 -17.37 -118.24 12.63
C GLY A 6 -16.03 -117.84 12.03
N SER A 7 -15.98 -117.73 10.71
CA SER A 7 -14.78 -117.31 9.97
C SER A 7 -14.34 -115.90 10.36
N PRO A 8 -13.01 -115.60 10.39
CA PRO A 8 -12.51 -114.26 10.68
C PRO A 8 -13.09 -113.20 9.74
N GLY A 9 -13.32 -112.01 10.28
CA GLY A 9 -13.77 -110.86 9.48
C GLY A 9 -12.72 -110.43 8.46
N GLN A 10 -13.18 -109.90 7.33
CA GLN A 10 -12.29 -109.37 6.30
C GLN A 10 -11.50 -108.15 6.80
N PRO A 11 -10.23 -107.96 6.35
CA PRO A 11 -9.48 -106.75 6.64
C PRO A 11 -10.20 -105.49 6.15
N GLY A 12 -10.07 -104.40 6.92
CA GLY A 12 -10.61 -103.10 6.53
C GLY A 12 -9.92 -102.55 5.27
N SER A 13 -10.66 -101.77 4.47
CA SER A 13 -10.11 -101.10 3.29
C SER A 13 -9.08 -100.03 3.67
N ASN A 14 -8.06 -99.84 2.82
CA ASN A 14 -7.10 -98.76 2.98
C ASN A 14 -7.77 -97.38 3.01
N GLY A 15 -7.23 -96.47 3.82
CA GLY A 15 -7.68 -95.08 3.86
C GLY A 15 -7.42 -94.36 2.53
N ARG A 16 -8.25 -93.36 2.21
CA ARG A 16 -8.07 -92.52 1.03
C ARG A 16 -6.92 -91.53 1.23
N ASP A 17 -6.24 -91.19 0.14
CA ASP A 17 -5.23 -90.13 0.14
C ASP A 17 -5.86 -88.78 0.51
N GLY A 18 -5.09 -87.93 1.21
CA GLY A 18 -5.54 -86.60 1.61
C GLY A 18 -5.66 -85.65 0.42
N GLU A 19 -6.60 -84.71 0.49
CA GLU A 19 -6.77 -83.70 -0.57
C GLU A 19 -5.60 -82.71 -0.63
N ASN A 20 -5.29 -82.23 -1.84
CA ASN A 20 -4.29 -81.19 -2.04
C ASN A 20 -4.72 -79.88 -1.36
N GLY A 21 -3.76 -79.18 -0.75
CA GLY A 21 -4.02 -77.88 -0.12
C GLY A 21 -4.46 -76.81 -1.13
N PRO A 22 -5.23 -75.79 -0.68
CA PRO A 22 -5.70 -74.72 -1.55
C PRO A 22 -4.54 -73.86 -2.08
N LYS A 23 -4.73 -73.30 -3.28
CA LYS A 23 -3.79 -72.35 -3.88
C LYS A 23 -3.77 -71.05 -3.05
N GLY A 24 -2.58 -70.49 -2.83
CA GLY A 24 -2.41 -69.22 -2.11
C GLY A 24 -3.10 -68.05 -2.82
N GLU A 25 -3.54 -67.07 -2.04
CA GLU A 25 -4.24 -65.88 -2.54
C GLU A 25 -3.33 -64.96 -3.35
N GLN A 26 -3.91 -64.25 -4.32
CA GLN A 26 -3.21 -63.27 -5.14
C GLN A 26 -2.94 -62.01 -4.32
N GLY A 27 -1.72 -61.48 -4.38
CA GLY A 27 -1.35 -60.26 -3.66
C GLY A 27 -2.11 -59.01 -4.14
N ASP A 28 -2.32 -58.08 -3.22
CA ASP A 28 -3.07 -56.85 -3.46
C ASP A 28 -2.40 -55.92 -4.49
N MET A 29 -3.23 -55.14 -5.20
CA MET A 29 -2.77 -54.12 -6.14
C MET A 29 -2.14 -52.93 -5.39
N GLY A 30 -1.00 -52.45 -5.88
CA GLY A 30 -0.31 -51.29 -5.30
C GLY A 30 -1.18 -50.02 -5.31
N LEU A 31 -1.03 -49.19 -4.28
CA LEU A 31 -1.77 -47.94 -4.14
C LEU A 31 -1.40 -46.91 -5.23
N LYS A 32 -2.40 -46.14 -5.67
CA LYS A 32 -2.21 -45.03 -6.61
C LYS A 32 -1.39 -43.92 -5.95
N GLY A 33 -0.40 -43.39 -6.68
CA GLY A 33 0.42 -42.28 -6.21
C GLY A 33 -0.36 -40.98 -5.98
N ASP A 34 0.13 -40.15 -5.06
CA ASP A 34 -0.50 -38.89 -4.69
C ASP A 34 -0.45 -37.84 -5.81
N PRO A 35 -1.42 -36.89 -5.86
CA PRO A 35 -1.37 -35.76 -6.77
C PRO A 35 -0.14 -34.87 -6.54
N GLY A 36 0.39 -34.29 -7.62
CA GLY A 36 1.48 -33.31 -7.54
C GLY A 36 1.07 -32.03 -6.80
N ALA A 37 2.06 -31.35 -6.20
CA ALA A 37 1.83 -30.10 -5.48
C ALA A 37 1.34 -28.95 -6.40
N PRO A 38 0.53 -28.01 -5.89
CA PRO A 38 0.14 -26.81 -6.63
C PRO A 38 1.35 -25.97 -7.06
N GLY A 39 1.23 -25.29 -8.21
CA GLY A 39 2.24 -24.35 -8.68
C GLY A 39 2.35 -23.10 -7.80
N TYR A 40 3.52 -22.44 -7.83
CA TYR A 40 3.75 -21.21 -7.08
C TYR A 40 2.95 -20.02 -7.63
N PRO A 41 2.55 -19.07 -6.78
CA PRO A 41 1.93 -17.80 -7.22
C PRO A 41 2.84 -17.00 -8.17
N GLY A 42 2.23 -16.29 -9.11
CA GLY A 42 2.93 -15.36 -10.00
C GLY A 42 3.57 -14.19 -9.26
N LYS A 43 4.60 -13.59 -9.86
CA LYS A 43 5.29 -12.42 -9.29
C LYS A 43 4.37 -11.19 -9.30
N VAL A 44 4.49 -10.35 -8.27
CA VAL A 44 3.81 -9.03 -8.21
C VAL A 44 4.30 -8.15 -9.35
N GLY A 45 3.37 -7.44 -10.01
CA GLY A 45 3.70 -6.51 -11.10
C GLY A 45 4.51 -5.29 -10.64
N PRO A 46 5.15 -4.56 -11.56
CA PRO A 46 5.91 -3.37 -11.24
C PRO A 46 5.03 -2.24 -10.71
N ARG A 47 5.61 -1.37 -9.87
CA ARG A 47 4.95 -0.13 -9.42
C ARG A 47 4.68 0.78 -10.62
N GLY A 48 3.50 1.39 -10.66
CA GLY A 48 3.14 2.37 -11.69
C GLY A 48 4.01 3.64 -11.66
N PRO A 49 4.04 4.42 -12.76
CA PRO A 49 4.81 5.65 -12.85
C PRO A 49 4.30 6.73 -11.88
N PRO A 50 5.13 7.72 -11.51
CA PRO A 50 4.68 8.91 -10.78
C PRO A 50 3.59 9.66 -11.54
N GLY A 51 2.67 10.31 -10.80
CA GLY A 51 1.66 11.19 -11.37
C GLY A 51 2.27 12.43 -12.04
N ALA A 52 1.49 13.09 -12.90
CA ALA A 52 1.89 14.35 -13.54
C ALA A 52 2.10 15.47 -12.52
N LYS A 53 2.97 16.44 -12.85
CA LYS A 53 3.10 17.68 -12.05
C LYS A 53 1.78 18.45 -12.09
N GLY A 54 1.39 19.03 -10.95
CA GLY A 54 0.24 19.93 -10.87
C GLY A 54 0.42 21.18 -11.74
N LEU A 55 -0.69 21.79 -12.13
CA LEU A 55 -0.69 23.05 -12.89
C LEU A 55 -0.15 24.20 -12.03
N PRO A 56 0.48 25.23 -12.65
CA PRO A 56 0.80 26.48 -11.95
C PRO A 56 -0.46 27.09 -11.30
N GLY A 57 -0.30 27.66 -10.10
CA GLY A 57 -1.37 28.40 -9.45
C GLY A 57 -1.82 29.61 -10.27
N LEU A 58 -3.07 30.03 -10.10
CA LEU A 58 -3.62 31.21 -10.76
C LEU A 58 -2.88 32.48 -10.31
N THR A 59 -2.69 33.43 -11.23
CA THR A 59 -2.20 34.77 -10.91
C THR A 59 -3.16 35.44 -9.92
N GLY A 60 -2.61 36.04 -8.85
CA GLY A 60 -3.43 36.77 -7.87
C GLY A 60 -4.20 37.93 -8.51
N LEU A 61 -5.39 38.21 -7.98
CA LEU A 61 -6.19 39.35 -8.45
C LEU A 61 -5.44 40.67 -8.19
N PRO A 62 -5.61 41.68 -9.07
CA PRO A 62 -5.17 43.04 -8.78
C PRO A 62 -5.73 43.51 -7.43
N GLY A 63 -4.91 44.21 -6.64
CA GLY A 63 -5.38 44.82 -5.41
C GLY A 63 -6.51 45.83 -5.68
N PRO A 64 -7.39 46.10 -4.70
CA PRO A 64 -8.42 47.12 -4.85
C PRO A 64 -7.79 48.50 -5.16
N PRO A 65 -8.47 49.36 -5.95
CA PRO A 65 -8.07 50.75 -6.11
C PRO A 65 -7.91 51.43 -4.76
N GLY A 66 -6.81 52.15 -4.56
CA GLY A 66 -6.57 52.85 -3.30
C GLY A 66 -7.53 54.04 -3.13
N ASP A 67 -8.10 54.18 -1.94
CA ASP A 67 -9.03 55.26 -1.60
C ASP A 67 -8.31 56.62 -1.69
N SER A 68 -8.82 57.52 -2.53
CA SER A 68 -8.23 58.84 -2.80
C SER A 68 -8.77 59.89 -1.84
N SER A 69 -8.65 59.65 -0.54
CA SER A 69 -8.96 60.62 0.52
C SER A 69 -7.69 61.00 1.29
N ASP A 70 -6.95 61.93 0.69
CA ASP A 70 -6.22 63.05 1.31
C ASP A 70 -5.60 62.94 2.73
N TYR A 71 -4.95 61.82 3.07
CA TYR A 71 -3.86 61.83 4.05
C TYR A 71 -2.57 61.21 3.46
N LYS A 72 -1.78 62.05 2.79
CA LYS A 72 -0.42 61.81 2.29
C LYS A 72 -0.24 60.56 1.41
N ALA A 73 -0.57 60.71 0.11
CA ALA A 73 -0.28 59.75 -0.97
C ALA A 73 1.18 59.22 -1.03
N THR A 74 2.12 59.85 -0.33
CA THR A 74 3.54 59.47 -0.24
C THR A 74 3.83 58.34 0.77
N LEU A 75 2.86 57.84 1.56
CA LEU A 75 3.09 56.81 2.61
C LEU A 75 2.52 55.41 2.30
N LYS A 76 2.24 55.10 1.03
CA LYS A 76 1.79 53.76 0.59
C LYS A 76 2.86 52.69 0.87
N SER A 77 2.51 51.64 1.61
CA SER A 77 3.34 50.45 1.86
C SER A 77 2.64 49.24 1.24
N ALA A 78 3.26 48.62 0.25
CA ALA A 78 2.71 47.47 -0.47
C ALA A 78 3.81 46.45 -0.75
N PHE A 79 3.50 45.17 -0.61
CA PHE A 79 4.41 44.09 -0.96
C PHE A 79 3.67 42.91 -1.57
N SER A 80 4.38 42.18 -2.41
CA SER A 80 3.98 40.87 -2.92
C SER A 80 5.23 39.99 -2.87
N ALA A 81 5.09 38.79 -2.33
CA ALA A 81 6.20 37.84 -2.22
C ALA A 81 5.67 36.42 -2.45
N SER A 82 6.52 35.57 -3.01
CA SER A 82 6.26 34.16 -3.25
C SER A 82 7.25 33.30 -2.47
N ARG A 83 6.84 32.06 -2.18
CA ARG A 83 7.69 31.05 -1.56
C ARG A 83 8.17 30.09 -2.64
N SER A 84 9.49 30.00 -2.84
CA SER A 84 10.13 28.99 -3.70
C SER A 84 10.78 27.84 -2.91
N ILE A 85 10.81 27.95 -1.58
CA ILE A 85 11.37 26.92 -0.71
C ILE A 85 10.44 25.69 -0.66
N SER A 86 10.97 24.54 -1.05
CA SER A 86 10.27 23.25 -1.06
C SER A 86 10.08 22.59 0.30
N SER A 87 10.86 22.99 1.31
CA SER A 87 10.69 22.45 2.67
C SER A 87 9.40 22.94 3.30
N TYR A 88 8.71 22.06 4.04
CA TYR A 88 7.52 22.44 4.76
C TYR A 88 7.85 23.45 5.87
N PRO A 89 7.00 24.48 6.09
CA PRO A 89 7.15 25.36 7.24
C PRO A 89 7.09 24.53 8.53
N ARG A 90 7.99 24.82 9.48
CA ARG A 90 7.89 24.21 10.81
C ARG A 90 6.65 24.74 11.52
N ARG A 91 6.03 23.89 12.32
CA ARG A 91 4.92 24.28 13.21
C ARG A 91 5.39 25.46 14.07
N GLU A 92 4.52 26.45 14.23
CA GLU A 92 4.76 27.65 15.05
C GLU A 92 5.88 28.58 14.55
N GLN A 93 6.42 28.36 13.34
CA GLN A 93 7.34 29.31 12.70
C GLN A 93 6.61 30.14 11.63
N PRO A 94 6.95 31.43 11.49
CA PRO A 94 6.43 32.25 10.40
C PRO A 94 6.72 31.63 9.03
N ILE A 95 5.74 31.66 8.13
CA ILE A 95 5.94 31.22 6.76
C ILE A 95 6.82 32.23 6.04
N ARG A 96 7.99 31.78 5.62
CA ARG A 96 8.95 32.60 4.87
C ARG A 96 8.59 32.63 3.39
N PHE A 97 8.28 33.79 2.84
CA PHE A 97 8.21 34.02 1.40
C PHE A 97 9.56 34.60 0.95
N ASP A 98 10.43 33.73 0.45
CA ASP A 98 11.83 34.04 0.15
C ASP A 98 12.01 34.93 -1.08
N ARG A 99 11.06 34.88 -2.02
CA ARG A 99 11.15 35.60 -3.28
C ARG A 99 10.23 36.81 -3.28
N THR A 100 10.81 37.98 -3.14
CA THR A 100 10.10 39.26 -3.26
C THR A 100 9.72 39.54 -4.71
N ILE A 101 8.45 39.86 -4.97
CA ILE A 101 7.92 40.29 -6.28
C ILE A 101 7.88 41.83 -6.30
N THR A 102 7.21 42.42 -5.30
CA THR A 102 7.21 43.87 -5.05
C THR A 102 7.39 44.12 -3.56
N ASN A 103 8.08 45.20 -3.19
CA ASN A 103 8.27 45.57 -1.78
C ASN A 103 8.46 47.08 -1.67
N GLU A 104 7.44 47.81 -2.09
CA GLU A 104 7.44 49.27 -2.04
C GLU A 104 7.58 49.73 -0.59
N LYS A 105 8.61 50.54 -0.32
CA LYS A 105 9.01 51.03 1.01
C LYS A 105 9.44 49.95 2.02
N SER A 106 9.76 48.74 1.56
CA SER A 106 10.39 47.69 2.37
C SER A 106 9.61 47.33 3.64
N GLY A 107 8.28 47.27 3.55
CA GLY A 107 7.44 46.83 4.67
C GLY A 107 7.57 45.32 4.94
N TYR A 108 8.01 44.53 3.97
CA TYR A 108 8.17 43.09 4.11
C TYR A 108 9.63 42.65 4.26
N GLU A 109 9.92 41.86 5.29
CA GLU A 109 11.22 41.23 5.53
C GLU A 109 11.18 39.74 5.14
N ASN A 110 11.74 39.44 3.98
CA ASN A 110 11.80 38.08 3.43
C ASN A 110 12.65 37.10 4.27
N ARG A 111 13.61 37.59 5.07
CA ARG A 111 14.46 36.74 5.93
C ARG A 111 13.65 36.04 7.02
N TYR A 112 12.68 36.75 7.58
CA TYR A 112 11.87 36.29 8.72
C TYR A 112 10.42 35.98 8.35
N GLY A 113 10.00 36.32 7.13
CA GLY A 113 8.62 36.12 6.69
C GLY A 113 7.64 37.09 7.35
N ARG A 114 8.09 38.31 7.70
CA ARG A 114 7.31 39.25 8.52
C ARG A 114 7.08 40.56 7.78
N PHE A 115 5.88 41.09 7.93
CA PHE A 115 5.59 42.47 7.61
C PHE A 115 5.82 43.35 8.86
N ILE A 116 6.54 44.46 8.70
CA ILE A 116 6.76 45.45 9.74
C ILE A 116 5.98 46.71 9.37
N CYS A 117 4.98 47.02 10.18
CA CYS A 117 4.19 48.23 10.04
C CYS A 117 5.06 49.45 10.35
N ARG A 118 5.41 50.22 9.32
CA ARG A 118 6.16 51.50 9.46
C ARG A 118 5.24 52.72 9.37
N VAL A 119 4.04 52.54 8.83
CA VAL A 119 3.04 53.59 8.66
C VAL A 119 1.76 53.10 9.32
N PRO A 120 1.26 53.74 10.38
CA PRO A 120 -0.01 53.33 10.97
C PRO A 120 -1.14 53.54 9.95
N GLY A 121 -2.06 52.58 9.87
CA GLY A 121 -3.17 52.62 8.93
C GLY A 121 -3.87 51.28 8.78
N ILE A 122 -4.84 51.24 7.88
CA ILE A 122 -5.56 50.03 7.51
C ILE A 122 -4.78 49.32 6.40
N TYR A 123 -4.54 48.03 6.59
CA TYR A 123 -3.82 47.18 5.66
C TYR A 123 -4.69 46.02 5.21
N TYR A 124 -4.59 45.68 3.93
CA TYR A 124 -5.21 44.50 3.34
C TYR A 124 -4.15 43.43 3.09
N PHE A 125 -4.35 42.23 3.65
CA PHE A 125 -3.48 41.09 3.45
C PHE A 125 -4.25 39.98 2.74
N THR A 126 -3.63 39.42 1.71
CA THR A 126 -4.14 38.27 0.97
C THR A 126 -3.00 37.29 0.72
N TYR A 127 -3.33 36.00 0.65
CA TYR A 127 -2.39 34.96 0.27
C TYR A 127 -3.10 33.87 -0.51
N HIS A 128 -2.34 33.19 -1.38
CA HIS A 128 -2.76 31.99 -2.07
C HIS A 128 -1.72 30.91 -1.79
N ALA A 129 -2.17 29.73 -1.38
CA ALA A 129 -1.34 28.56 -1.15
C ALA A 129 -1.85 27.42 -2.02
N THR A 130 -0.92 26.71 -2.65
CA THR A 130 -1.15 25.55 -3.52
C THR A 130 -0.67 24.29 -2.84
#